data_AF-A0A7K2VV34-F1
#
_entry.id   AF-A0A7K2VV34-F1
#
_cell.length_a   1.000
_cell.length_b   1.000
_cell.length_c   1.000
_cell.angle_alpha   90.00
_cell.angle_beta   90.00
_cell.angle_gamma   90.00
#
_symmetry.space_group_name_H-M   'P 1'
#
loop_
_entity.id
_entity.type
_entity.pdbx_description
1 polymer ?
#
loop_
_entity_poly.entity_id
_entity_poly.type
_entity_poly.pdbx_seq_one_letter_code
_entity_poly.pdbx_strand_id
1 'polypeptide(L)'
;MAITEDAPPGTEPPAERSRGTGTRLSSPLVLTLVLLLAVLAQAPIRGALGTPVMQSWTTVFVAVTVQALPFLVLGVLLSAAIAVFVPPAFFARALPGRPALAVPVAGLAGAVLPGCECASVPVAGALVRRGVTPAAALAFLLSAPAINPIVLTATAVAFPNNPEMVLARFAASLLVACAMGWLWQRLGRA
;
A
#
# COMPACT_ATOMS: atom_id res chain seq x y z
N MET A 1 102.45 28.25 -16.64
CA MET A 1 103.09 28.41 -15.31
C MET A 1 102.01 28.90 -14.36
N ALA A 2 101.80 28.14 -13.28
CA ALA A 2 100.71 28.28 -12.30
C ALA A 2 100.76 29.59 -11.51
N ILE A 3 99.64 30.03 -10.92
CA ILE A 3 99.29 29.86 -9.48
C ILE A 3 97.94 30.55 -9.13
N THR A 4 97.14 29.87 -8.27
CA THR A 4 96.31 30.37 -7.12
C THR A 4 95.17 31.38 -7.36
N GLU A 5 94.06 31.45 -6.62
CA GLU A 5 93.35 30.66 -5.60
C GLU A 5 92.06 31.47 -5.27
N ASP A 6 91.12 30.84 -4.56
CA ASP A 6 90.15 31.46 -3.63
C ASP A 6 88.71 31.82 -4.07
N ALA A 7 87.78 31.42 -3.20
CA ALA A 7 86.32 31.66 -3.18
C ALA A 7 85.99 32.63 -1.99
N PRO A 8 84.74 32.87 -1.48
CA PRO A 8 83.35 32.58 -1.88
C PRO A 8 82.46 33.88 -1.83
N PRO A 9 81.09 33.93 -1.70
CA PRO A 9 80.30 33.45 -0.55
C PRO A 9 78.90 32.86 -0.87
N GLY A 10 78.28 32.22 0.13
CA GLY A 10 77.00 31.54 0.04
C GLY A 10 75.75 32.43 0.05
N THR A 11 74.63 31.85 -0.37
CA THR A 11 73.29 32.43 -0.32
C THR A 11 72.33 31.41 0.30
N GLU A 12 71.69 31.81 1.41
CA GLU A 12 70.67 31.04 2.13
C GLU A 12 69.29 31.16 1.44
N PRO A 13 68.42 30.14 1.51
CA PRO A 13 67.06 30.22 0.93
C PRO A 13 66.06 30.96 1.87
N PRO A 14 64.96 31.54 1.33
CA PRO A 14 64.05 32.36 2.13
C PRO A 14 63.03 31.54 2.94
N ALA A 15 62.73 32.04 4.13
CA ALA A 15 61.81 31.50 5.13
C ALA A 15 60.35 31.36 4.65
N GLU A 16 59.79 30.17 4.81
CA GLU A 16 58.40 29.85 4.53
C GLU A 16 57.48 30.19 5.72
N ARG A 17 56.38 30.87 5.41
CA ARG A 17 55.54 31.62 6.34
C ARG A 17 54.56 30.67 7.06
N SER A 18 54.75 30.44 8.36
CA SER A 18 53.80 29.73 9.22
C SER A 18 52.44 30.45 9.23
N ARG A 19 51.46 29.89 8.52
CA ARG A 19 50.04 30.26 8.64
C ARG A 19 49.35 29.19 9.47
N GLY A 20 48.95 29.60 10.68
CA GLY A 20 48.31 28.78 11.69
C GLY A 20 47.15 27.94 11.14
N THR A 21 47.23 26.64 11.40
CA THR A 21 46.15 25.69 11.18
C THR A 21 45.12 25.88 12.31
N GLY A 22 44.34 26.95 12.20
CA GLY A 22 43.09 27.07 12.94
C GLY A 22 42.13 26.02 12.40
N THR A 23 41.85 25.00 13.20
CA THR A 23 40.91 23.91 12.93
C THR A 23 39.52 24.47 12.67
N ARG A 24 39.25 24.83 11.42
CA ARG A 24 37.88 24.94 10.92
C ARG A 24 37.32 23.53 11.05
N LEU A 25 36.42 23.31 12.02
CA LEU A 25 35.49 22.19 11.99
C LEU A 25 34.81 22.24 10.63
N SER A 26 35.35 21.46 9.73
CA SER A 26 35.09 21.53 8.32
C SER A 26 33.88 20.64 8.10
N SER A 27 32.80 21.24 7.58
CA SER A 27 31.62 20.55 7.07
C SER A 27 31.92 19.21 6.36
N PRO A 28 33.01 19.05 5.56
CA PRO A 28 33.39 17.74 5.02
C PRO A 28 33.75 16.71 6.09
N LEU A 29 34.43 17.06 7.18
CA LEU A 29 34.83 16.12 8.24
C LEU A 29 33.61 15.62 9.04
N VAL A 30 32.64 16.51 9.31
CA VAL A 30 31.36 16.11 9.93
C VAL A 30 30.55 15.22 8.99
N LEU A 31 30.46 15.58 7.69
CA LEU A 31 29.80 14.75 6.68
C LEU A 31 30.45 13.36 6.56
N THR A 32 31.79 13.31 6.60
CA THR A 32 32.56 12.07 6.51
C THR A 32 32.34 11.22 7.76
N LEU A 33 32.33 11.82 8.95
CA LEU A 33 32.06 11.12 10.21
C LEU A 33 30.62 10.57 10.27
N VAL A 34 29.64 11.35 9.81
CA VAL A 34 28.24 10.94 9.75
C VAL A 34 28.04 9.80 8.74
N LEU A 35 28.64 9.89 7.55
CA LEU A 35 28.63 8.81 6.56
C LEU A 35 29.31 7.55 7.10
N LEU A 36 30.45 7.69 7.77
CA LEU A 36 31.18 6.58 8.37
C LEU A 36 30.34 5.91 9.47
N LEU A 37 29.71 6.69 10.35
CA LEU A 37 28.79 6.20 11.38
C LEU A 37 27.55 5.53 10.78
N ALA A 38 26.97 6.09 9.72
CA ALA A 38 25.83 5.49 9.02
C ALA A 38 26.22 4.14 8.37
N VAL A 39 27.41 4.04 7.79
CA VAL A 39 27.96 2.81 7.19
C VAL A 39 28.29 1.77 8.26
N LEU A 40 28.88 2.19 9.38
CA LEU A 40 29.18 1.32 10.52
C LEU A 40 27.91 0.81 11.20
N ALA A 41 26.89 1.66 11.36
CA ALA A 41 25.57 1.28 11.88
C ALA A 41 24.80 0.37 10.90
N GLN A 42 25.11 0.43 9.60
CA GLN A 42 24.55 -0.45 8.58
C GLN A 42 24.97 -1.92 8.77
N ALA A 43 26.15 -2.19 9.32
CA ALA A 43 26.64 -3.55 9.55
C ALA A 43 25.79 -4.36 10.57
N PRO A 44 25.51 -3.86 11.79
CA PRO A 44 24.63 -4.54 12.75
C PRO A 44 23.17 -4.54 12.30
N ILE A 45 22.71 -3.51 11.58
CA ILE A 45 21.35 -3.47 11.00
C ILE A 45 21.19 -4.55 9.93
N ARG A 46 22.17 -4.74 9.03
CA ARG A 46 22.18 -5.82 8.04
C ARG A 46 22.31 -7.20 8.68
N GLY A 47 23.05 -7.32 9.78
CA GLY A 47 23.12 -8.55 10.59
C GLY A 47 21.79 -8.89 11.27
N ALA A 48 21.12 -7.90 11.86
CA ALA A 48 19.79 -8.05 12.46
C ALA A 48 18.72 -8.38 11.39
N LEU A 49 18.81 -7.75 10.20
CA LEU A 49 17.97 -8.07 9.04
C LEU A 49 18.34 -9.41 8.37
N GLY A 50 19.53 -9.94 8.61
CA GLY A 50 20.00 -11.23 8.13
C GLY A 50 19.55 -12.41 8.99
N THR A 51 18.90 -12.17 10.12
CA THR A 51 18.27 -13.24 10.90
C THR A 51 17.19 -13.92 10.04
N PRO A 52 17.08 -15.27 10.05
CA PRO A 52 16.15 -16.00 9.18
C PRO A 52 14.69 -15.57 9.37
N VAL A 53 14.35 -15.07 10.56
CA VAL A 53 13.03 -14.48 10.87
C VAL A 53 12.80 -13.16 10.12
N MET A 54 13.80 -12.28 10.05
CA MET A 54 13.66 -10.96 9.42
C MET A 54 13.63 -11.05 7.89
N GLN A 55 14.35 -12.02 7.31
CA GLN A 55 14.25 -12.36 5.89
C GLN A 55 12.84 -12.87 5.55
N SER A 56 12.31 -13.81 6.33
CA SER A 56 10.94 -14.32 6.13
C SER A 56 9.90 -13.21 6.22
N TRP A 57 10.05 -12.32 7.20
CA TRP A 57 9.15 -11.18 7.39
C TRP A 57 9.22 -10.19 6.21
N THR A 58 10.43 -9.88 5.75
CA THR A 58 10.64 -9.00 4.59
C THR A 58 10.05 -9.61 3.31
N THR A 59 10.22 -10.92 3.09
CA THR A 59 9.65 -11.60 1.93
C THR A 59 8.13 -11.55 1.94
N VAL A 60 7.48 -11.87 3.07
CA VAL A 60 6.00 -11.82 3.17
C VAL A 60 5.50 -10.38 2.99
N PHE A 61 6.15 -9.41 3.62
CA PHE A 61 5.76 -8.01 3.50
C PHE A 61 5.86 -7.50 2.06
N VAL A 62 6.98 -7.77 1.39
CA VAL A 62 7.18 -7.36 -0.01
C VAL A 62 6.21 -8.09 -0.92
N ALA A 63 5.99 -9.40 -0.71
CA ALA A 63 5.04 -10.18 -1.49
C ALA A 63 3.60 -9.62 -1.38
N VAL A 64 3.12 -9.36 -0.16
CA VAL A 64 1.79 -8.78 0.06
C VAL A 64 1.69 -7.38 -0.54
N THR A 65 2.72 -6.54 -0.39
CA THR A 65 2.74 -5.18 -0.96
C THR A 65 2.67 -5.20 -2.48
N VAL A 66 3.56 -5.96 -3.12
CA VAL A 66 3.63 -6.07 -4.59
C VAL A 66 2.35 -6.69 -5.15
N GLN A 67 1.75 -7.65 -4.44
CA GLN A 67 0.50 -8.27 -4.86
C GLN A 67 -0.72 -7.37 -4.65
N ALA A 68 -0.82 -6.64 -3.53
CA ALA A 68 -2.00 -5.83 -3.20
C ALA A 68 -2.04 -4.48 -3.93
N LEU A 69 -0.88 -3.84 -4.16
CA LEU A 69 -0.78 -2.55 -4.85
C LEU A 69 -1.51 -2.50 -6.21
N PRO A 70 -1.34 -3.45 -7.14
CA PRO A 70 -2.02 -3.39 -8.43
C PRO A 70 -3.55 -3.44 -8.29
N PHE A 71 -4.08 -4.27 -7.39
CA PHE A 71 -5.52 -4.35 -7.13
C PHE A 71 -6.06 -3.09 -6.45
N LEU A 72 -5.29 -2.50 -5.54
CA LEU A 72 -5.65 -1.24 -4.88
C LEU A 72 -5.70 -0.11 -5.92
N VAL A 73 -4.66 0.04 -6.74
CA VAL A 73 -4.60 1.06 -7.80
C VAL A 73 -5.76 0.88 -8.77
N LEU A 74 -6.05 -0.34 -9.22
CA LEU A 74 -7.22 -0.63 -10.04
C LEU A 74 -8.54 -0.25 -9.35
N GLY A 75 -8.70 -0.59 -8.08
CA GLY A 75 -9.89 -0.26 -7.30
C GLY A 75 -10.09 1.25 -7.15
N VAL A 76 -9.02 2.01 -6.92
CA VAL A 76 -9.05 3.48 -6.84
C VAL A 76 -9.35 4.10 -8.19
N LEU A 77 -8.71 3.64 -9.27
CA LEU A 77 -8.98 4.12 -10.63
C LEU A 77 -10.41 3.82 -11.06
N LEU A 78 -10.92 2.62 -10.77
CA LEU A 78 -12.30 2.25 -11.06
C LEU A 78 -13.29 3.08 -10.23
N SER A 79 -13.01 3.28 -8.93
CA SER A 79 -13.81 4.17 -8.08
C SER A 79 -13.84 5.60 -8.62
N ALA A 80 -12.69 6.12 -9.07
CA ALA A 80 -12.58 7.43 -9.71
C ALA A 80 -13.33 7.49 -11.05
N ALA A 81 -13.20 6.46 -11.90
CA ALA A 81 -13.91 6.37 -13.17
C ALA A 81 -15.43 6.34 -12.94
N ILE A 82 -15.91 5.50 -12.02
CA ILE A 82 -17.32 5.51 -11.62
C ILE A 82 -17.70 6.90 -11.09
N ALA A 83 -16.84 7.52 -10.28
CA ALA A 83 -17.01 8.86 -9.71
C ALA A 83 -17.03 10.02 -10.73
N VAL A 84 -16.52 9.82 -11.95
CA VAL A 84 -16.54 10.82 -13.02
C VAL A 84 -17.59 10.50 -14.08
N PHE A 85 -17.69 9.24 -14.52
CA PHE A 85 -18.51 8.85 -15.66
C PHE A 85 -19.96 8.46 -15.32
N VAL A 86 -20.26 8.03 -14.09
CA VAL A 86 -21.60 7.53 -13.72
C VAL A 86 -22.41 8.62 -13.00
N PRO A 87 -23.47 9.20 -13.59
CA PRO A 87 -24.27 10.21 -12.93
C PRO A 87 -25.06 9.65 -11.72
N PRO A 88 -25.34 10.46 -10.69
CA PRO A 88 -26.06 10.00 -9.48
C PRO A 88 -27.47 9.46 -9.78
N ALA A 89 -28.11 9.95 -10.85
CA ALA A 89 -29.39 9.43 -11.34
C ALA A 89 -29.33 7.95 -11.75
N PHE A 90 -28.16 7.45 -12.19
CA PHE A 90 -27.96 6.04 -12.48
C PHE A 90 -28.10 5.19 -11.21
N PHE A 91 -27.50 5.63 -10.10
CA PHE A 91 -27.64 4.93 -8.81
C PHE A 91 -29.06 5.00 -8.25
N ALA A 92 -29.75 6.14 -8.42
CA ALA A 92 -31.16 6.26 -8.02
C ALA A 92 -32.11 5.36 -8.82
N ARG A 93 -31.73 5.00 -10.06
CA ARG A 93 -32.50 4.10 -10.94
C ARG A 93 -32.08 2.63 -10.79
N ALA A 94 -30.82 2.37 -10.49
CA ALA A 94 -30.27 1.03 -10.28
C ALA A 94 -30.53 0.51 -8.87
N LEU A 95 -30.53 1.38 -7.84
CA LEU A 95 -30.88 1.01 -6.48
C LEU A 95 -32.32 1.45 -6.20
N PRO A 96 -33.20 0.53 -5.76
CA PRO A 96 -34.57 0.87 -5.40
C PRO A 96 -34.57 1.86 -4.22
N GLY A 97 -35.49 2.84 -4.24
CA GLY A 97 -35.59 3.88 -3.21
C GLY A 97 -35.86 3.37 -1.79
N ARG A 98 -36.15 2.08 -1.61
CA ARG A 98 -36.26 1.43 -0.30
C ARG A 98 -34.90 0.86 0.13
N PRO A 99 -34.28 1.36 1.21
CA PRO A 99 -32.98 0.88 1.68
C PRO A 99 -32.92 -0.63 1.93
N ALA A 100 -34.04 -1.25 2.34
CA ALA A 100 -34.12 -2.69 2.55
C ALA A 100 -33.91 -3.50 1.26
N LEU A 101 -34.34 -2.97 0.10
CA LEU A 101 -34.14 -3.58 -1.22
C LEU A 101 -32.81 -3.14 -1.85
N ALA A 102 -32.28 -1.98 -1.47
CA ALA A 102 -30.97 -1.51 -1.93
C ALA A 102 -29.82 -2.41 -1.43
N VAL A 103 -29.95 -2.99 -0.23
CA VAL A 103 -28.98 -3.91 0.39
C VAL A 103 -28.69 -5.15 -0.46
N PRO A 104 -29.67 -6.00 -0.85
CA PRO A 104 -29.40 -7.18 -1.67
C PRO A 104 -28.92 -6.83 -3.08
N VAL A 105 -29.42 -5.74 -3.68
CA VAL A 105 -28.97 -5.27 -5.00
C VAL A 105 -27.50 -4.84 -4.96
N ALA A 106 -27.11 -4.09 -3.93
CA ALA A 106 -25.72 -3.71 -3.73
C ALA A 106 -24.83 -4.91 -3.39
N GLY A 107 -25.34 -5.88 -2.63
CA GLY A 107 -24.65 -7.14 -2.36
C GLY A 107 -24.37 -7.94 -3.64
N LEU A 108 -25.36 -8.05 -4.54
CA LEU A 108 -25.18 -8.72 -5.83
C LEU A 108 -24.22 -7.96 -6.75
N ALA A 109 -24.21 -6.63 -6.72
CA ALA A 109 -23.21 -5.84 -7.44
C ALA A 109 -21.78 -6.13 -6.97
N GLY A 110 -21.60 -6.56 -5.70
CA GLY A 110 -20.33 -7.03 -5.15
C GLY A 110 -19.77 -8.24 -5.90
N ALA A 111 -20.64 -9.15 -6.39
CA ALA A 111 -20.20 -10.32 -7.16
C ALA A 111 -19.53 -9.96 -8.49
N VAL A 112 -19.93 -8.83 -9.09
CA VAL A 112 -19.45 -8.38 -10.41
C VAL A 112 -18.08 -7.73 -10.30
N LEU A 113 -17.70 -7.23 -9.12
CA LEU A 113 -16.45 -6.52 -8.90
C LEU A 113 -15.42 -7.45 -8.24
N PRO A 114 -14.51 -8.07 -9.03
CA PRO A 114 -13.43 -8.84 -8.47
C PRO A 114 -12.45 -7.89 -7.77
N GLY A 115 -12.56 -7.81 -6.45
CA GLY A 115 -11.68 -6.98 -5.62
C GLY A 115 -11.22 -7.72 -4.38
N CYS A 116 -10.06 -7.32 -3.86
CA CYS A 116 -9.71 -7.58 -2.48
C CYS A 116 -10.48 -6.62 -1.55
N GLU A 117 -10.58 -6.97 -0.26
CA GLU A 117 -11.19 -6.10 0.75
C GLU A 117 -10.62 -4.66 0.70
N CYS A 118 -9.33 -4.52 0.40
CA CYS A 118 -8.64 -3.23 0.27
C CYS A 118 -9.19 -2.36 -0.88
N ALA A 119 -9.59 -2.96 -2.00
CA ALA A 119 -10.14 -2.25 -3.16
C ALA A 119 -11.62 -1.88 -2.97
N SER A 120 -12.34 -2.65 -2.14
CA SER A 120 -13.77 -2.46 -1.94
C SER A 120 -14.09 -1.21 -1.10
N VAL A 121 -13.21 -0.86 -0.14
CA VAL A 121 -13.33 0.34 0.72
C VAL A 121 -13.46 1.66 -0.06
N PRO A 122 -12.53 2.02 -0.97
CA PRO A 122 -12.65 3.27 -1.73
C PRO A 122 -13.85 3.29 -2.69
N VAL A 123 -14.26 2.13 -3.21
CA VAL A 123 -15.46 2.00 -4.07
C VAL A 123 -16.73 2.27 -3.25
N ALA A 124 -16.88 1.63 -2.10
CA ALA A 124 -18.02 1.84 -1.21
C ALA A 124 -18.08 3.29 -0.69
N GLY A 125 -16.94 3.88 -0.35
CA GLY A 125 -16.87 5.29 0.03
C GLY A 125 -17.35 6.22 -1.09
N ALA A 126 -17.02 5.93 -2.36
CA ALA A 126 -17.53 6.69 -3.50
C ALA A 126 -19.04 6.52 -3.70
N LEU A 127 -19.57 5.31 -3.49
CA LEU A 127 -21.02 5.05 -3.53
C LEU A 127 -21.77 5.86 -2.46
N VAL A 128 -21.25 5.92 -1.23
CA VAL A 128 -21.87 6.72 -0.15
C VAL A 128 -21.88 8.21 -0.50
N ARG A 129 -20.76 8.76 -1.01
CA ARG A 129 -20.70 10.18 -1.46
C ARG A 129 -21.68 10.50 -2.59
N ARG A 130 -22.13 9.48 -3.34
CA ARG A 130 -23.10 9.57 -4.43
C ARG A 130 -24.56 9.44 -3.97
N GLY A 131 -24.80 9.27 -2.67
CA GLY A 131 -26.15 9.14 -2.10
C GLY A 131 -26.63 7.70 -1.93
N VAL A 132 -25.79 6.70 -2.15
CA VAL A 132 -26.13 5.31 -1.78
C VAL A 132 -26.16 5.20 -0.26
N THR A 133 -27.19 4.55 0.27
CA THR A 133 -27.35 4.39 1.72
C THR A 133 -26.14 3.64 2.32
N PRO A 134 -25.62 4.04 3.50
CA PRO A 134 -24.48 3.37 4.14
C PRO A 134 -24.68 1.85 4.32
N ALA A 135 -25.90 1.43 4.63
CA ALA A 135 -26.27 0.01 4.73
C ALA A 135 -26.02 -0.78 3.43
N ALA A 136 -26.36 -0.22 2.27
CA ALA A 136 -26.12 -0.84 0.98
C ALA A 136 -24.63 -0.85 0.62
N ALA A 137 -23.89 0.22 0.96
CA ALA A 137 -22.44 0.25 0.78
C ALA A 137 -21.72 -0.79 1.65
N LEU A 138 -22.17 -1.01 2.89
CA LEU A 138 -21.64 -2.08 3.76
C LEU A 138 -21.96 -3.47 3.22
N ALA A 139 -23.16 -3.70 2.70
CA ALA A 139 -23.51 -4.97 2.08
C ALA A 139 -22.65 -5.26 0.82
N PHE A 140 -22.39 -4.23 0.01
CA PHE A 140 -21.44 -4.32 -1.10
C PHE A 140 -20.03 -4.68 -0.60
N LEU A 141 -19.53 -4.01 0.45
CA LEU A 141 -18.22 -4.27 1.04
C LEU A 141 -18.05 -5.71 1.54
N LEU A 142 -19.06 -6.25 2.24
CA LEU A 142 -19.02 -7.61 2.78
C LEU A 142 -19.15 -8.67 1.68
N SER A 143 -20.00 -8.42 0.69
CA SER A 143 -20.26 -9.41 -0.38
C SER A 143 -19.11 -9.49 -1.38
N ALA A 144 -18.49 -8.37 -1.78
CA ALA A 144 -17.48 -8.34 -2.84
C ALA A 144 -16.35 -9.39 -2.70
N PRO A 145 -15.69 -9.55 -1.53
CA PRO A 145 -14.71 -10.63 -1.36
C PRO A 145 -15.35 -12.01 -1.17
N ALA A 146 -16.57 -12.10 -0.63
CA ALA A 146 -17.20 -13.35 -0.24
C ALA A 146 -17.80 -14.14 -1.42
N ILE A 147 -18.44 -13.44 -2.36
CA ILE A 147 -19.07 -14.01 -3.56
C ILE A 147 -18.30 -13.72 -4.85
N ASN A 148 -16.99 -13.44 -4.71
CA ASN A 148 -16.09 -13.21 -5.83
C ASN A 148 -16.04 -14.43 -6.77
N PRO A 149 -16.05 -14.25 -8.11
CA PRO A 149 -15.97 -15.35 -9.06
C PRO A 149 -14.76 -16.27 -8.84
N ILE A 150 -13.60 -15.73 -8.46
CA ILE A 150 -12.39 -16.51 -8.16
C ILE A 150 -12.62 -17.44 -6.97
N VAL A 151 -13.31 -16.95 -5.94
CA VAL A 151 -13.64 -17.70 -4.72
C VAL A 151 -14.69 -18.78 -5.01
N LEU A 152 -15.71 -18.45 -5.80
CA LEU A 152 -16.74 -19.43 -6.22
C LEU A 152 -16.11 -20.52 -7.09
N THR A 153 -15.22 -20.16 -8.01
CA THR A 153 -14.48 -21.11 -8.86
C THR A 153 -13.57 -22.00 -8.01
N ALA A 154 -12.83 -21.43 -7.04
CA ALA A 154 -12.02 -22.20 -6.11
C ALA A 154 -12.86 -23.20 -5.29
N THR A 155 -14.08 -22.80 -4.88
CA THR A 155 -15.02 -23.67 -4.19
C THR A 155 -15.52 -24.80 -5.10
N ALA A 156 -15.79 -24.50 -6.37
CA ALA A 156 -16.18 -25.51 -7.36
C ALA A 156 -15.06 -26.54 -7.60
N VAL A 157 -13.81 -26.08 -7.67
CA VAL A 157 -12.64 -26.96 -7.83
C VAL A 157 -12.39 -27.79 -6.58
N ALA A 158 -12.60 -27.22 -5.38
CA ALA A 158 -12.44 -27.94 -4.12
C ALA A 158 -13.52 -29.03 -3.92
N PHE A 159 -14.73 -28.84 -4.47
CA PHE A 159 -15.86 -29.77 -4.33
C PHE A 159 -16.47 -30.14 -5.69
N PRO A 160 -15.75 -30.89 -6.56
CA PRO A 160 -16.16 -31.13 -7.95
C PRO A 160 -17.52 -31.82 -8.09
N ASN A 161 -17.85 -32.71 -7.14
CA ASN A 161 -19.06 -33.53 -7.17
C ASN A 161 -20.27 -32.90 -6.46
N ASN A 162 -20.09 -31.75 -5.79
CA ASN A 162 -21.13 -31.10 -4.99
C ASN A 162 -21.27 -29.62 -5.37
N PRO A 163 -21.88 -29.31 -6.54
CA PRO A 163 -22.10 -27.91 -6.96
C PRO A 163 -23.01 -27.14 -5.99
N GLU A 164 -23.81 -27.85 -5.20
CA GLU A 164 -24.63 -27.29 -4.12
C GLU A 164 -23.78 -26.50 -3.11
N MET A 165 -22.52 -26.87 -2.88
CA MET A 165 -21.62 -26.14 -1.97
C MET A 165 -21.28 -24.74 -2.48
N VAL A 166 -21.16 -24.56 -3.79
CA VAL A 166 -20.90 -23.24 -4.40
C VAL A 166 -22.14 -22.36 -4.24
N LEU A 167 -23.32 -22.93 -4.49
CA LEU A 167 -24.58 -22.22 -4.32
C LEU A 167 -24.85 -21.88 -2.85
N ALA A 168 -24.58 -22.82 -1.95
CA ALA A 168 -24.70 -22.63 -0.51
C ALA A 168 -23.74 -21.54 -0.01
N ARG A 169 -22.49 -21.53 -0.50
CA ARG A 169 -21.53 -20.45 -0.20
C ARG A 169 -22.05 -19.11 -0.69
N PHE A 170 -22.47 -19.02 -1.96
CA PHE A 170 -23.01 -17.80 -2.54
C PHE A 170 -24.21 -17.28 -1.73
N ALA A 171 -25.20 -18.14 -1.49
CA ALA A 171 -26.41 -17.80 -0.77
C ALA A 171 -26.12 -17.42 0.69
N ALA A 172 -25.32 -18.21 1.41
CA ALA A 172 -24.95 -17.91 2.79
C ALA A 172 -24.18 -16.59 2.91
N SER A 173 -23.20 -16.35 2.04
CA SER A 173 -22.45 -15.10 2.02
C SER A 173 -23.33 -13.90 1.70
N LEU A 174 -24.23 -14.01 0.71
CA LEU A 174 -25.17 -12.94 0.37
C LEU A 174 -26.17 -12.68 1.50
N LEU A 175 -26.68 -13.74 2.14
CA LEU A 175 -27.59 -13.65 3.29
C LEU A 175 -26.90 -12.96 4.47
N VAL A 176 -25.66 -13.30 4.79
CA VAL A 176 -24.90 -12.64 5.86
C VAL A 176 -24.65 -11.16 5.54
N ALA A 177 -24.27 -10.85 4.30
CA ALA A 177 -24.10 -9.46 3.87
C ALA A 177 -25.42 -8.66 3.95
N CYS A 178 -26.54 -9.27 3.55
CA CYS A 178 -27.86 -8.64 3.64
C CYS A 178 -28.31 -8.46 5.09
N ALA A 179 -28.12 -9.50 5.92
CA ALA A 179 -28.44 -9.45 7.34
C ALA A 179 -27.65 -8.33 8.03
N MET A 180 -26.35 -8.19 7.74
CA MET A 180 -25.55 -7.10 8.28
C MET A 180 -25.96 -5.73 7.73
N GLY A 181 -26.29 -5.63 6.45
CA GLY A 181 -26.83 -4.40 5.86
C GLY A 181 -28.14 -3.96 6.54
N TRP A 182 -29.08 -4.89 6.77
CA TRP A 182 -30.34 -4.61 7.47
C TRP A 182 -30.14 -4.36 8.96
N LEU A 183 -29.18 -5.05 9.59
CA LEU A 183 -28.81 -4.80 10.99
C LEU A 183 -28.26 -3.37 11.14
N TRP A 184 -27.38 -2.96 10.25
CA TRP A 184 -26.87 -1.59 10.20
C TRP A 184 -27.98 -0.58 9.91
N GLN A 185 -28.95 -0.92 9.06
CA GLN A 185 -30.12 -0.07 8.83
C GLN A 185 -31.00 0.10 10.08
N ARG A 186 -31.00 -0.89 10.99
CA ARG A 186 -31.75 -0.84 12.26
C ARG A 186 -30.97 -0.10 13.36
N LEU A 187 -29.65 -0.32 13.49
CA LEU A 187 -28.83 0.29 14.53
C LEU A 187 -28.28 1.68 14.15
N GLY A 188 -27.91 1.89 12.89
CA GLY A 188 -27.30 3.11 12.37
C GLY A 188 -28.29 4.22 12.03
N ARG A 189 -29.46 4.25 12.67
CA ARG A 189 -30.42 5.37 12.61
C ARG A 189 -30.07 6.52 13.57
N ALA A 190 -28.83 6.56 14.07
CA ALA A 190 -28.30 7.68 14.85
C ALA A 190 -27.53 8.64 13.92
#